data_AF-A0A2Z2J2Y7-F1
#
_entry.id   AF-A0A2Z2J2Y7-F1
#
_cell.length_a   1.000
_cell.length_b   1.000
_cell.length_c   1.000
_cell.angle_alpha   90.00
_cell.angle_beta   90.00
_cell.angle_gamma   90.00
#
_symmetry.space_group_name_H-M   'P 1'
#
loop_
_entity.id
_entity.type
_entity.pdbx_description
1 polymer ?
#
loop_
_entity_poly.entity_id
_entity_poly.type
_entity_poly.pdbx_seq_one_letter_code
_entity_poly.pdbx_strand_id
1 'polypeptide(L)'
;MDKKVLTALAAATAYFVAVPAASALLPEPTTPTSAVAFHDLAIADLECAQSPTYLKDSPKWECGDTTIGADPAQSFREPETALLRKHRYMLATDSLSNAPVRQPQKNIYRLDEGDKVTILYDSDDKKQFFHLEGPDAARYADKVEVK
;
A
#
# COMPACT_ATOMS: atom_id res chain seq x y z
N MET A 1 -31.54 21.76 -74.35
CA MET A 1 -32.26 20.61 -73.74
C MET A 1 -31.20 19.68 -73.18
N ASP A 2 -31.10 19.32 -71.91
CA ASP A 2 -31.90 19.63 -70.73
C ASP A 2 -31.05 19.47 -69.46
N LYS A 3 -31.62 19.94 -68.36
CA LYS A 3 -31.03 20.24 -67.06
C LYS A 3 -30.45 19.06 -66.27
N LYS A 4 -29.43 19.41 -65.47
CA LYS A 4 -29.16 19.08 -64.05
C LYS A 4 -29.87 17.84 -63.45
N VAL A 5 -29.06 16.91 -62.93
CA VAL A 5 -29.44 15.98 -61.84
C VAL A 5 -28.23 15.91 -60.91
N LEU A 6 -28.09 16.77 -59.89
CA LEU A 6 -28.69 16.74 -58.55
C LEU A 6 -28.37 15.46 -57.76
N THR A 7 -27.32 15.60 -56.95
CA THR A 7 -26.88 14.80 -55.81
C THR A 7 -28.04 14.37 -54.91
N ALA A 8 -28.13 13.09 -54.58
CA ALA A 8 -29.01 12.57 -53.54
C ALA A 8 -28.21 11.73 -52.54
N LEU A 9 -28.33 12.16 -51.28
CA LEU A 9 -27.68 11.67 -50.09
C LEU A 9 -28.38 10.39 -49.56
N ALA A 10 -27.57 9.52 -48.95
CA ALA A 10 -27.83 8.75 -47.73
C ALA A 10 -29.08 7.85 -47.60
N ALA A 11 -28.85 6.56 -47.34
CA ALA A 11 -29.35 5.86 -46.15
C ALA A 11 -28.71 4.46 -46.06
N ALA A 12 -27.56 4.36 -45.38
CA ALA A 12 -27.05 3.06 -44.92
C ALA A 12 -27.71 2.77 -43.57
N THR A 13 -28.81 2.01 -43.60
CA THR A 13 -29.48 1.47 -42.41
C THR A 13 -28.59 0.39 -41.79
N ALA A 14 -27.78 0.79 -40.81
CA ALA A 14 -27.08 -0.15 -39.94
C ALA A 14 -28.10 -0.81 -38.99
N TYR A 15 -28.29 -2.12 -39.14
CA TYR A 15 -29.04 -2.94 -38.20
C TYR A 15 -28.25 -3.01 -36.89
N PHE A 16 -28.66 -2.22 -35.89
CA PHE A 16 -28.29 -2.48 -34.50
C PHE A 16 -29.11 -3.67 -34.02
N VAL A 17 -28.48 -4.85 -34.00
CA VAL A 17 -29.00 -5.98 -33.23
C VAL A 17 -28.84 -5.59 -31.76
N ALA A 18 -29.96 -5.38 -31.08
CA ALA A 18 -30.00 -5.13 -29.65
C ALA A 18 -29.38 -6.34 -28.93
N VAL A 19 -28.14 -6.18 -28.46
CA VAL A 19 -27.59 -7.06 -27.44
C VAL A 19 -28.45 -6.81 -26.20
N PRO A 20 -29.13 -7.83 -25.63
CA PRO A 20 -29.78 -7.63 -24.35
C PRO A 20 -28.69 -7.19 -23.39
N ALA A 21 -28.81 -5.97 -22.86
CA ALA A 21 -27.97 -5.48 -21.80
C ALA A 21 -28.28 -6.31 -20.54
N ALA A 22 -27.73 -7.52 -20.49
CA ALA A 22 -27.37 -8.10 -19.23
C ALA A 22 -26.36 -7.11 -18.66
N SER A 23 -26.81 -6.27 -17.74
CA SER A 23 -25.95 -5.69 -16.71
C SER A 23 -25.39 -6.86 -15.89
N ALA A 24 -24.52 -7.67 -16.51
CA ALA A 24 -23.51 -8.38 -15.79
C ALA A 24 -22.67 -7.27 -15.19
N LEU A 25 -22.99 -6.93 -13.93
CA LEU A 25 -22.07 -6.22 -13.06
C LEU A 25 -20.76 -6.97 -13.22
N LEU A 26 -19.82 -6.37 -13.96
CA LEU A 26 -18.46 -6.88 -13.99
C LEU A 26 -18.05 -6.99 -12.52
N PRO A 27 -17.50 -8.14 -12.09
CA PRO A 27 -17.04 -8.26 -10.71
C PRO A 27 -16.13 -7.05 -10.43
N GLU A 28 -16.34 -6.41 -9.28
CA GLU A 28 -15.49 -5.29 -8.91
C GLU A 28 -14.02 -5.73 -9.03
N PRO A 29 -13.16 -4.91 -9.63
CA PRO A 29 -11.74 -5.26 -9.77
C PRO A 29 -11.16 -5.44 -8.36
N THR A 30 -10.95 -6.69 -7.97
CA THR A 30 -10.29 -7.03 -6.72
C THR A 30 -8.82 -6.67 -6.84
N THR A 31 -8.28 -5.88 -5.92
CA THR A 31 -6.85 -5.66 -5.86
C THR A 31 -6.15 -7.00 -5.58
N PRO A 32 -5.00 -7.27 -6.23
CA PRO A 32 -4.30 -8.54 -6.05
C PRO A 32 -3.84 -8.69 -4.60
N THR A 33 -3.87 -9.91 -4.07
CA THR A 33 -3.28 -10.23 -2.77
C THR A 33 -1.80 -10.58 -2.91
N SER A 34 -1.00 -10.27 -1.91
CA SER A 34 0.39 -10.73 -1.82
C SER A 34 0.82 -10.90 -0.37
N ALA A 35 1.88 -11.68 -0.15
CA ALA A 35 2.61 -11.66 1.11
C ALA A 35 3.03 -10.24 1.48
N VAL A 36 2.95 -9.91 2.77
CA VAL A 36 3.42 -8.61 3.30
C VAL A 36 4.92 -8.72 3.55
N ALA A 37 5.69 -8.27 2.57
CA ALA A 37 7.15 -8.29 2.63
C ALA A 37 7.75 -7.12 1.85
N PHE A 38 8.86 -6.59 2.37
CA PHE A 38 9.65 -5.59 1.70
C PHE A 38 11.13 -5.87 1.93
N HIS A 39 11.82 -6.21 0.84
CA HIS A 39 13.22 -6.66 0.89
C HIS A 39 13.44 -7.78 1.93
N ASP A 40 14.12 -7.48 3.03
CA ASP A 40 14.54 -8.45 4.04
C ASP A 40 13.51 -8.60 5.15
N LEU A 41 12.52 -7.70 5.25
CA LEU A 41 11.46 -7.79 6.25
C LEU A 41 10.22 -8.46 5.69
N ALA A 42 9.60 -9.31 6.50
CA ALA A 42 8.28 -9.88 6.26
C ALA A 42 7.43 -9.86 7.52
N ILE A 43 6.12 -9.96 7.33
CA ILE A 43 5.20 -10.37 8.39
C ILE A 43 4.82 -11.83 8.13
N ALA A 44 5.22 -12.72 9.03
CA ALA A 44 5.03 -14.16 8.86
C ALA A 44 3.54 -14.53 8.73
N ASP A 45 3.25 -15.44 7.79
CA ASP A 45 1.91 -15.97 7.50
C ASP A 45 0.84 -14.90 7.21
N LEU A 46 1.24 -13.73 6.66
CA LEU A 46 0.31 -12.65 6.33
C LEU A 46 0.30 -12.36 4.83
N GLU A 47 -0.86 -12.58 4.22
CA GLU A 47 -1.18 -12.10 2.88
C GLU A 47 -2.32 -11.10 2.94
N CYS A 48 -2.16 -9.99 2.23
CA CYS A 48 -3.12 -8.90 2.23
C CYS A 48 -3.34 -8.36 0.82
N ALA A 49 -4.47 -7.68 0.63
CA ALA A 49 -4.75 -6.98 -0.62
C ALA A 49 -3.73 -5.86 -0.81
N GLN A 50 -3.18 -5.72 -2.01
CA GLN A 50 -2.37 -4.56 -2.35
C GLN A 50 -3.27 -3.32 -2.37
N SER A 51 -2.79 -2.23 -1.78
CA SER A 51 -3.52 -0.97 -1.81
C SER A 51 -3.59 -0.43 -3.26
N PRO A 52 -4.63 0.30 -3.66
CA PRO A 52 -4.69 0.95 -4.98
C PRO A 52 -3.51 1.90 -5.24
N THR A 53 -2.84 2.38 -4.18
CA THR A 53 -1.64 3.21 -4.25
C THR A 53 -0.35 2.41 -4.04
N TYR A 54 -0.36 1.10 -4.29
CA TYR A 54 0.83 0.25 -4.18
C TYR A 54 1.92 0.72 -5.14
N LEU A 55 3.12 0.97 -4.60
CA LEU A 55 4.33 1.26 -5.36
C LEU A 55 5.40 0.24 -5.00
N LYS A 56 6.19 -0.22 -5.97
CA LYS A 56 7.21 -1.26 -5.71
C LYS A 56 8.23 -0.84 -4.64
N ASP A 57 8.63 0.44 -4.65
CA ASP A 57 9.63 0.97 -3.73
C ASP A 57 9.02 1.57 -2.44
N SER A 58 7.70 1.66 -2.36
CA SER A 58 6.98 2.05 -1.15
C SER A 58 5.63 1.33 -1.09
N PRO A 59 5.64 -0.01 -0.93
CA PRO A 59 4.44 -0.81 -1.07
C PRO A 59 3.47 -0.57 0.09
N LYS A 60 2.20 -0.77 -0.20
CA LYS A 60 1.11 -0.60 0.77
C LYS A 60 0.11 -1.74 0.62
N TRP A 61 -0.33 -2.29 1.75
CA TRP A 61 -1.28 -3.37 1.85
C TRP A 61 -2.46 -2.98 2.73
N GLU A 62 -3.64 -3.47 2.39
CA GLU A 62 -4.86 -3.37 3.18
C GLU A 62 -5.17 -4.76 3.77
N CYS A 63 -4.98 -4.90 5.08
CA CYS A 63 -5.10 -6.14 5.86
C CYS A 63 -6.37 -6.10 6.74
N GLY A 64 -7.54 -5.99 6.10
CA GLY A 64 -8.79 -5.68 6.79
C GLY A 64 -8.82 -4.20 7.22
N ASP A 65 -9.10 -3.93 8.49
CA ASP A 65 -9.10 -2.56 9.05
C ASP A 65 -7.70 -2.05 9.42
N THR A 66 -6.65 -2.82 9.08
CA THR A 66 -5.26 -2.43 9.33
C THR A 66 -4.53 -2.24 8.02
N THR A 67 -3.94 -1.07 7.86
CA THR A 67 -3.09 -0.74 6.73
C THR A 67 -1.63 -0.99 7.09
N ILE A 68 -0.87 -1.53 6.14
CA ILE A 68 0.58 -1.72 6.27
C ILE A 68 1.29 -1.04 5.11
N GLY A 69 2.24 -0.17 5.41
CA GLY A 69 3.12 0.46 4.43
C GLY A 69 4.57 0.10 4.69
N ALA A 70 5.39 0.09 3.65
CA ALA A 70 6.83 -0.02 3.77
C ALA A 70 7.55 1.02 2.91
N ASP A 71 8.73 1.45 3.32
CA ASP A 71 9.61 2.30 2.50
C ASP A 71 11.07 2.21 2.95
N PRO A 72 12.03 2.48 2.04
CA PRO A 72 13.43 2.56 2.39
C PRO A 72 13.69 3.87 3.15
N ALA A 73 14.53 3.81 4.18
CA ALA A 73 14.98 5.02 4.86
C ALA A 73 16.09 5.69 4.04
N GLN A 74 15.90 6.95 3.68
CA GLN A 74 16.92 7.72 2.94
C GLN A 74 18.11 8.20 3.81
N SER A 75 18.11 7.94 5.12
CA SER A 75 19.11 8.51 6.04
C SER A 75 19.81 7.48 6.90
N PHE A 76 21.15 7.52 6.94
CA PHE A 76 22.01 6.76 7.85
C PHE A 76 22.08 7.35 9.27
N ARG A 77 20.98 7.91 9.77
CA ARG A 77 20.92 8.42 11.16
C ARG A 77 20.90 7.25 12.15
N GLU A 78 21.21 7.54 13.41
CA GLU A 78 20.99 6.61 14.52
C GLU A 78 19.56 6.04 14.48
N PRO A 79 19.38 4.71 14.61
CA PRO A 79 18.11 4.04 14.36
C PRO A 79 16.95 4.58 15.19
N GLU A 80 17.15 4.83 16.48
CA GLU A 80 16.10 5.39 17.35
C GLU A 80 15.62 6.77 16.87
N THR A 81 16.57 7.61 16.44
CA THR A 81 16.28 8.95 15.94
C THR A 81 15.55 8.89 14.59
N ALA A 82 15.91 7.94 13.73
CA ALA A 82 15.22 7.72 12.45
C ALA A 82 13.79 7.21 12.68
N LEU A 83 13.63 6.25 13.60
CA LEU A 83 12.34 5.67 13.98
C LEU A 83 11.39 6.74 14.54
N LEU A 84 11.83 7.54 15.51
CA LEU A 84 11.01 8.62 16.11
C LEU A 84 10.55 9.65 15.07
N ARG A 85 11.45 10.05 14.15
CA ARG A 85 11.09 10.98 13.08
C ARG A 85 10.07 10.38 12.12
N LYS A 86 10.24 9.11 11.77
CA LYS A 86 9.32 8.42 10.87
C LYS A 86 7.95 8.21 11.53
N HIS A 87 7.93 7.82 12.79
CA HIS A 87 6.72 7.67 13.58
C HIS A 87 5.93 8.98 13.70
N ARG A 88 6.63 10.12 13.89
CA ARG A 88 6.01 11.45 13.85
C ARG A 88 5.24 11.72 12.56
N TYR A 89 5.79 11.36 11.39
CA TYR A 89 5.10 11.55 10.11
C TYR A 89 3.81 10.73 10.04
N MET A 90 3.83 9.50 10.57
CA MET A 90 2.65 8.64 10.63
C MET A 90 1.59 9.16 11.61
N LEU A 91 2.00 9.78 12.72
CA LEU A 91 1.08 10.45 13.66
C LEU A 91 0.54 11.79 13.15
N ALA A 92 1.05 12.31 12.02
CA ALA A 92 0.71 13.63 11.48
C ALA A 92 0.82 14.77 12.50
N THR A 93 1.89 14.75 13.31
CA THR A 93 2.16 15.73 14.38
C THR A 93 3.52 16.38 14.20
N ASP A 94 3.74 17.55 14.83
CA ASP A 94 5.04 18.24 14.80
C ASP A 94 6.00 17.73 15.89
N SER A 95 5.47 17.08 16.91
CA SER A 95 6.25 16.60 18.08
C SER A 95 6.79 15.19 17.87
N LEU A 96 7.94 14.89 18.47
CA LEU A 96 8.39 13.49 18.56
C LEU A 96 7.55 12.76 19.61
N SER A 97 7.32 11.46 19.38
CA SER A 97 6.69 10.58 20.35
C SER A 97 7.53 10.45 21.62
N ASN A 98 6.85 10.34 22.76
CA ASN A 98 7.47 9.98 24.04
C ASN A 98 7.33 8.47 24.35
N ALA A 99 6.74 7.70 23.43
CA ALA A 99 6.61 6.26 23.59
C ALA A 99 8.00 5.60 23.59
N PRO A 100 8.19 4.53 24.40
CA PRO A 100 9.48 3.86 24.47
C PRO A 100 9.82 3.17 23.15
N VAL A 101 11.03 3.44 22.64
CA VAL A 101 11.62 2.65 21.56
C VAL A 101 12.10 1.32 22.14
N ARG A 102 11.66 0.21 21.52
CA ARG A 102 12.03 -1.15 21.87
C ARG A 102 12.88 -1.77 20.77
N GLN A 103 13.71 -2.74 21.15
CA GLN A 103 14.46 -3.56 20.21
C GLN A 103 14.06 -5.03 20.40
N PRO A 104 12.92 -5.49 19.83
CA PRO A 104 12.42 -6.85 20.04
C PRO A 104 13.37 -7.93 19.50
N GLN A 105 14.15 -7.61 18.47
CA GLN A 105 15.14 -8.49 17.85
C GLN A 105 16.37 -7.68 17.45
N LYS A 106 17.51 -8.34 17.24
CA LYS A 106 18.71 -7.68 16.72
C LYS A 106 18.35 -6.92 15.44
N ASN A 107 18.80 -5.68 15.33
CA ASN A 107 18.57 -4.80 14.18
C ASN A 107 17.11 -4.40 13.91
N ILE A 108 16.13 -4.85 14.70
CA ILE A 108 14.74 -4.43 14.58
C ILE A 108 14.40 -3.51 15.74
N TYR A 109 14.07 -2.26 15.43
CA TYR A 109 13.57 -1.26 16.37
C TYR A 109 12.08 -1.05 16.15
N ARG A 110 11.34 -0.86 17.24
CA ARG A 110 9.88 -0.75 17.22
C ARG A 110 9.40 0.33 18.17
N LEU A 111 8.42 1.11 17.74
CA LEU A 111 7.72 2.10 18.54
C LEU A 111 6.23 1.91 18.29
N ASP A 112 5.49 1.71 19.38
CA ASP A 112 4.03 1.55 19.38
C ASP A 112 3.39 2.74 20.08
N GLU A 113 2.40 3.34 19.44
CA GLU A 113 1.59 4.42 20.02
C GLU A 113 0.13 4.28 19.55
N GLY A 114 -0.73 3.82 20.46
CA GLY A 114 -2.14 3.56 20.14
C GLY A 114 -2.30 2.44 19.11
N ASP A 115 -2.99 2.76 18.02
CA ASP A 115 -3.22 1.87 16.88
C ASP A 115 -2.11 1.95 15.82
N LYS A 116 -1.03 2.69 16.09
CA LYS A 116 0.06 2.89 15.12
C LYS A 116 1.36 2.30 15.61
N VAL A 117 2.00 1.54 14.74
CA VAL A 117 3.28 0.91 15.00
C VAL A 117 4.24 1.30 13.89
N THR A 118 5.44 1.73 14.27
CA THR A 118 6.54 1.90 13.34
C THR A 118 7.67 0.95 13.68
N ILE A 119 8.18 0.28 12.67
CA ILE A 119 9.27 -0.68 12.78
C ILE A 119 10.38 -0.21 11.84
N LEU A 120 11.60 -0.24 12.33
CA LEU A 120 12.82 0.02 11.57
C LEU A 120 13.68 -1.23 11.62
N TYR A 121 14.01 -1.78 10.45
CA TYR A 121 15.14 -2.69 10.30
C TYR A 121 16.38 -1.89 9.91
N ASP A 122 17.45 -2.06 10.66
CA ASP A 122 18.72 -1.39 10.49
C ASP A 122 19.84 -2.41 10.25
N SER A 123 20.20 -2.62 8.98
CA SER A 123 21.37 -3.40 8.59
C SER A 123 22.51 -2.48 8.14
N ASP A 124 23.70 -3.07 8.01
CA ASP A 124 24.94 -2.33 7.70
C ASP A 124 24.84 -1.51 6.39
N ASP A 125 24.04 -1.99 5.44
CA ASP A 125 23.90 -1.44 4.08
C ASP A 125 22.59 -0.68 3.84
N LYS A 126 21.57 -0.89 4.67
CA LYS A 126 20.23 -0.31 4.44
C LYS A 126 19.40 -0.20 5.71
N LYS A 127 18.45 0.71 5.64
CA LYS A 127 17.42 0.91 6.65
C LYS A 127 16.05 0.82 5.98
N GLN A 128 15.13 0.09 6.59
CA GLN A 128 13.80 -0.18 6.03
C GLN A 128 12.75 0.05 7.09
N PHE A 129 11.67 0.69 6.71
CA PHE A 129 10.55 0.89 7.61
C PHE A 129 9.36 0.03 7.23
N PHE A 130 8.66 -0.47 8.26
CA PHE A 130 7.24 -0.81 8.20
C PHE A 130 6.44 0.20 9.05
N HIS A 131 5.28 0.58 8.53
CA HIS A 131 4.26 1.39 9.22
C HIS A 131 2.98 0.59 9.23
N LEU A 132 2.44 0.36 10.42
CA LEU A 132 1.20 -0.36 10.60
C LEU A 132 0.23 0.58 11.30
N GLU A 133 -0.97 0.71 10.75
CA GLU A 133 -2.01 1.57 11.28
C GLU A 133 -3.33 0.80 11.30
N GLY A 134 -3.86 0.57 12.50
CA GLY A 134 -5.14 -0.10 12.70
C GLY A 134 -5.16 -1.03 13.91
N PRO A 135 -6.32 -1.66 14.19
CA PRO A 135 -6.55 -2.43 15.42
C PRO A 135 -5.62 -3.65 15.57
N ASP A 136 -5.10 -4.19 14.47
CA ASP A 136 -4.24 -5.37 14.47
C ASP A 136 -2.74 -5.03 14.30
N ALA A 137 -2.37 -3.75 14.26
CA ALA A 137 -1.00 -3.29 14.02
C ALA A 137 0.02 -3.93 14.98
N ALA A 138 -0.27 -3.93 16.28
CA ALA A 138 0.61 -4.55 17.28
C ALA A 138 0.76 -6.06 17.08
N ARG A 139 -0.34 -6.76 16.76
CA ARG A 139 -0.36 -8.22 16.52
C ARG A 139 0.45 -8.58 15.27
N TYR A 140 0.36 -7.79 14.21
CA TYR A 140 1.15 -8.00 13.01
C TYR A 140 2.63 -7.65 13.24
N ALA A 141 2.93 -6.61 14.01
CA ALA A 141 4.29 -6.24 14.38
C ALA A 141 5.01 -7.32 15.21
N ASP A 142 4.29 -8.12 15.99
CA ASP A 142 4.85 -9.25 16.74
C ASP A 142 5.31 -10.40 15.83
N LYS A 143 4.82 -10.46 14.59
CA LYS A 143 5.15 -11.48 13.58
C LYS A 143 6.20 -11.02 12.57
N VAL A 144 6.85 -9.89 12.82
CA VAL A 144 7.87 -9.38 11.91
C VAL A 144 9.14 -10.21 12.04
N GLU A 145 9.65 -10.65 10.89
CA GLU A 145 10.83 -11.49 10.76
C GLU A 145 11.76 -10.95 9.68
N VAL A 146 13.06 -11.20 9.87
CA VAL A 146 14.08 -11.01 8.84
C VAL A 146 14.19 -12.30 8.02
N LYS A 147 14.09 -12.19 6.70
CA LYS A 147 14.20 -13.32 5.75
C LYS A 147 15.64 -13.79 5.51
#